data_AF-A0A951CIT4-F1
#
_entry.id   AF-A0A951CIT4-F1
#
_cell.length_a   1.000
_cell.length_b   1.000
_cell.length_c   1.000
_cell.angle_alpha   90.00
_cell.angle_beta   90.00
_cell.angle_gamma   90.00
#
_symmetry.space_group_name_H-M   'P 1'
#
loop_
_entity.id
_entity.type
_entity.pdbx_description
1 polymer ?
#
loop_
_entity_poly.entity_id
_entity_poly.type
_entity_poly.pdbx_seq_one_letter_code
_entity_poly.pdbx_strand_id
1 'polypeptide(L)'
;MTAQLESVLGELAQSFRERGCDASVATMTLAVFFENEAIGELARERIGKLASKHPSRVIMLDATQAQNNYRVDGCDWIELGVKESGPELLRSAVSTLRLADAPVVLLWIARGIGSDERFAALCEDASTIVYNSSLLDTGHEALRELVDYAAKHPTLALADIAYLRLGPWQECVATFFDGSAAAELRDLQRVEIACGSDPEAFYMLGWLASRLQWTPSSADAMVDARGKTVGFEIRRDGEPRR
;
A
#
# COMPACT_ATOMS: atom_id res chain seq x y z
N MET A 1 -7.27 11.16 -37.14
CA MET A 1 -8.35 10.91 -36.17
C MET A 1 -7.87 10.17 -34.91
N THR A 2 -6.64 9.66 -34.88
CA THR A 2 -6.01 8.97 -33.74
C THR A 2 -5.47 9.93 -32.67
N ALA A 3 -4.98 11.11 -33.08
CA ALA A 3 -4.39 12.11 -32.16
C ALA A 3 -5.38 12.75 -31.17
N GLN A 4 -6.69 12.67 -31.41
CA GLN A 4 -7.72 13.19 -30.49
C GLN A 4 -8.07 12.20 -29.37
N LEU A 5 -7.88 10.90 -29.59
CA LEU A 5 -8.22 9.91 -28.57
C LEU A 5 -7.13 9.84 -27.48
N GLU A 6 -5.86 9.92 -27.89
CA GLU A 6 -4.73 9.96 -26.95
C GLU A 6 -4.76 11.21 -26.06
N SER A 7 -5.16 12.37 -26.59
CA SER A 7 -5.29 13.59 -25.78
C SER A 7 -6.44 13.47 -24.78
N VAL A 8 -7.58 12.92 -25.20
CA VAL A 8 -8.74 12.69 -24.32
C VAL A 8 -8.42 11.66 -23.24
N LEU A 9 -7.71 10.57 -23.57
CA LEU A 9 -7.25 9.59 -22.59
C LEU A 9 -6.21 10.17 -21.63
N GLY A 10 -5.33 11.05 -22.11
CA GLY A 10 -4.38 11.79 -21.29
C GLY A 10 -5.05 12.74 -20.31
N GLU A 11 -6.05 13.50 -20.76
CA GLU A 11 -6.86 14.40 -19.95
C GLU A 11 -7.69 13.66 -18.91
N LEU A 12 -8.28 12.51 -19.28
CA LEU A 12 -9.00 11.64 -18.35
C LEU A 12 -8.06 11.06 -17.30
N ALA A 13 -6.90 10.53 -17.69
CA ALA A 13 -5.89 10.01 -16.76
C ALA A 13 -5.36 11.08 -15.81
N GLN A 14 -5.21 12.32 -16.27
CA GLN A 14 -4.84 13.46 -15.42
C GLN A 14 -5.95 13.83 -14.45
N SER A 15 -7.20 13.84 -14.90
CA SER A 15 -8.36 14.14 -14.06
C SER A 15 -8.64 13.05 -13.00
N PHE A 16 -8.28 11.79 -13.27
CA PHE A 16 -8.33 10.70 -12.28
C PHE A 16 -7.27 10.87 -11.19
N ARG A 17 -6.02 11.19 -11.59
CA ARG A 17 -4.91 11.48 -10.64
C ARG A 17 -5.21 12.66 -9.71
N GLU A 18 -5.92 13.68 -10.20
CA GLU A 18 -6.24 14.90 -9.43
C GLU A 18 -7.38 14.72 -8.41
N ARG A 19 -8.26 13.71 -8.57
CA ARG A 19 -9.46 13.56 -7.73
C ARG A 19 -9.34 12.55 -6.58
N GLY A 20 -8.23 11.83 -6.46
CA GLY A 20 -7.98 10.91 -5.34
C GLY A 20 -9.05 9.81 -5.13
N CYS A 21 -9.87 9.52 -6.15
CA CYS A 21 -10.95 8.54 -6.11
C CYS A 21 -10.86 7.63 -7.34
N ASP A 22 -10.01 6.61 -7.27
CA ASP A 22 -9.94 5.55 -8.28
C ASP A 22 -10.88 4.39 -7.91
N ALA A 23 -12.13 4.48 -8.36
CA ALA A 23 -12.94 3.30 -8.61
C ALA A 23 -13.37 3.32 -10.07
N SER A 24 -12.41 3.13 -10.97
CA SER A 24 -12.73 2.73 -12.34
C SER A 24 -13.49 1.41 -12.28
N VAL A 25 -14.64 1.31 -12.96
CA VAL A 25 -15.28 0.02 -13.27
C VAL A 25 -14.45 -0.65 -14.38
N ALA A 26 -13.18 -0.88 -14.10
CA ALA A 26 -12.30 -1.70 -14.90
C ALA A 26 -12.22 -3.06 -14.21
N THR A 27 -12.59 -4.10 -14.92
CA THR A 27 -12.30 -5.46 -14.47
C THR A 27 -10.79 -5.58 -14.33
N MET A 28 -10.32 -5.94 -13.13
CA MET A 28 -8.89 -6.06 -12.83
C MET A 28 -8.54 -7.50 -12.48
N THR A 29 -7.27 -7.86 -12.64
CA THR A 29 -6.71 -9.05 -11.98
C THR A 29 -6.03 -8.60 -10.70
N LEU A 30 -6.49 -9.10 -9.55
CA LEU A 30 -5.87 -8.90 -8.25
C LEU A 30 -5.03 -10.12 -7.91
N ALA A 31 -3.71 -10.01 -8.07
CA ALA A 31 -2.77 -11.03 -7.62
C ALA A 31 -2.35 -10.75 -6.17
N VAL A 32 -2.49 -11.72 -5.27
CA VAL A 32 -2.27 -11.55 -3.84
C VAL A 32 -1.19 -12.52 -3.41
N PHE A 33 -0.11 -12.04 -2.82
CA PHE A 33 0.97 -12.88 -2.31
C PHE A 33 1.12 -12.73 -0.80
N PHE A 34 1.23 -13.84 -0.09
CA PHE A 34 1.47 -13.87 1.36
C PHE A 34 2.15 -15.17 1.79
N GLU A 35 2.80 -15.12 2.95
CA GLU A 35 3.62 -16.23 3.48
C GLU A 35 3.29 -16.60 4.93
N ASN A 36 2.22 -16.03 5.46
CA ASN A 36 1.79 -16.22 6.83
C ASN A 36 0.31 -16.62 6.83
N GLU A 37 0.00 -17.69 7.55
CA GLU A 37 -1.33 -18.29 7.56
C GLU A 37 -2.40 -17.34 8.10
N ALA A 38 -2.11 -16.61 9.19
CA ALA A 38 -3.04 -15.65 9.77
C ALA A 38 -3.30 -14.45 8.84
N ILE A 39 -2.26 -14.00 8.11
CA ILE A 39 -2.41 -12.99 7.07
C ILE A 39 -3.27 -13.53 5.91
N GLY A 40 -3.05 -14.79 5.51
CA GLY A 40 -3.83 -15.46 4.46
C GLY A 40 -5.32 -15.50 4.76
N GLU A 41 -5.70 -15.93 5.97
CA GLU A 41 -7.10 -15.94 6.42
C GLU A 41 -7.72 -14.54 6.40
N LEU A 42 -6.98 -13.54 6.89
CA LEU A 42 -7.42 -12.15 6.87
C LEU A 42 -7.59 -11.60 5.44
N ALA A 43 -6.66 -11.96 4.55
CA ALA A 43 -6.70 -11.57 3.14
C ALA A 43 -7.93 -12.21 2.44
N ARG A 44 -8.19 -13.50 2.65
CA ARG A 44 -9.37 -14.20 2.11
C ARG A 44 -10.67 -13.50 2.52
N GLU A 45 -10.83 -13.21 3.80
CA GLU A 45 -12.04 -12.56 4.31
C GLU A 45 -12.30 -11.20 3.64
N ARG A 46 -11.26 -10.38 3.51
CA ARG A 46 -11.38 -9.01 3.00
C ARG A 46 -11.49 -8.93 1.50
N ILE A 47 -10.67 -9.70 0.81
CA ILE A 47 -10.65 -9.74 -0.64
C ILE A 47 -11.94 -10.38 -1.13
N GLY A 48 -12.50 -11.35 -0.40
CA GLY A 48 -13.85 -11.84 -0.66
C GLY A 48 -14.91 -10.74 -0.58
N LYS A 49 -14.86 -9.88 0.46
CA LYS A 49 -15.75 -8.70 0.56
C LYS A 49 -15.52 -7.71 -0.59
N LEU A 50 -14.28 -7.49 -1.01
CA LEU A 50 -13.95 -6.60 -2.13
C LEU A 50 -14.46 -7.16 -3.46
N ALA A 51 -14.15 -8.41 -3.77
CA ALA A 51 -14.56 -9.11 -4.99
C ALA A 51 -16.09 -9.21 -5.11
N SER A 52 -16.82 -9.25 -3.99
CA SER A 52 -18.30 -9.21 -4.00
C SER A 52 -18.88 -7.88 -4.50
N LYS A 53 -18.08 -6.79 -4.46
CA LYS A 53 -18.51 -5.43 -4.82
C LYS A 53 -17.87 -4.91 -6.10
N HIS A 54 -16.71 -5.44 -6.46
CA HIS A 54 -15.94 -5.03 -7.63
C HIS A 54 -15.65 -6.25 -8.49
N PRO A 55 -16.06 -6.27 -9.77
CA PRO A 55 -15.74 -7.37 -10.65
C PRO A 55 -14.23 -7.46 -10.84
N SER A 56 -13.61 -8.49 -10.27
CA SER A 56 -12.18 -8.74 -10.35
C SER A 56 -11.90 -10.23 -10.40
N ARG A 57 -10.86 -10.63 -11.12
CA ARG A 57 -10.27 -11.95 -10.97
C ARG A 57 -9.24 -11.91 -9.86
N VAL A 58 -9.43 -12.70 -8.82
CA VAL A 58 -8.52 -12.86 -7.70
C VAL A 58 -7.65 -14.10 -7.91
N ILE A 59 -6.33 -13.90 -7.83
CA ILE A 59 -5.34 -14.97 -7.84
C ILE A 59 -4.57 -14.88 -6.52
N MET A 60 -4.81 -15.81 -5.60
CA MET A 60 -4.05 -15.90 -4.34
C MET A 60 -2.87 -16.87 -4.50
N LEU A 61 -1.69 -16.38 -4.16
CA LEU A 61 -0.44 -17.11 -4.14
C LEU A 61 -0.07 -17.33 -2.66
N ASP A 62 -0.46 -18.50 -2.14
CA ASP A 62 -0.30 -18.89 -0.74
C ASP A 62 1.03 -19.62 -0.53
N ALA A 63 2.06 -18.89 -0.06
CA ALA A 63 3.37 -19.47 0.18
C ALA A 63 3.45 -20.33 1.46
N THR A 64 2.33 -20.50 2.19
CA THR A 64 2.24 -21.43 3.32
C THR A 64 1.88 -22.85 2.88
N GLN A 65 1.26 -22.99 1.71
CA GLN A 65 0.71 -24.23 1.18
C GLN A 65 1.57 -24.83 0.07
N ALA A 66 1.63 -26.15 -0.01
CA ALA A 66 2.38 -26.87 -1.04
C ALA A 66 1.80 -26.66 -2.46
N GLN A 67 2.64 -26.80 -3.49
CA GLN A 67 2.30 -26.53 -4.90
C GLN A 67 1.17 -27.38 -5.50
N ASN A 68 0.85 -28.52 -4.87
CA ASN A 68 -0.26 -29.37 -5.28
C ASN A 68 -1.60 -28.97 -4.65
N ASN A 69 -1.61 -27.99 -3.74
CA ASN A 69 -2.82 -27.45 -3.14
C ASN A 69 -3.35 -26.31 -4.03
N TYR A 70 -4.59 -26.42 -4.49
CA TYR A 70 -5.26 -25.36 -5.23
C TYR A 70 -6.74 -25.35 -4.90
N ARG A 71 -7.34 -24.17 -5.01
CA ARG A 71 -8.78 -23.96 -4.87
C ARG A 71 -9.26 -23.06 -5.98
N VAL A 72 -10.38 -23.42 -6.60
CA VAL A 72 -11.07 -22.57 -7.57
C VAL A 72 -12.50 -22.39 -7.09
N ASP A 73 -12.93 -21.15 -6.97
CA ASP A 73 -14.30 -20.78 -6.57
C ASP A 73 -14.91 -19.92 -7.68
N GLY A 74 -15.84 -20.50 -8.44
CA GLY A 74 -16.38 -19.87 -9.65
C GLY A 74 -15.32 -19.68 -10.76
N CYS A 75 -15.42 -18.58 -11.50
CA CYS A 75 -14.50 -18.24 -12.61
C CYS A 75 -13.48 -17.15 -12.25
N ASP A 76 -13.63 -16.55 -11.08
CA ASP A 76 -12.99 -15.30 -10.70
C ASP A 76 -12.15 -15.42 -9.42
N TRP A 77 -12.15 -16.56 -8.74
CA TRP A 77 -11.31 -16.78 -7.56
C TRP A 77 -10.46 -18.05 -7.71
N ILE A 78 -9.14 -17.87 -7.66
CA ILE A 78 -8.17 -18.94 -7.82
C ILE A 78 -7.14 -18.81 -6.70
N GLU A 79 -6.95 -19.85 -5.90
CA GLU A 79 -5.89 -19.95 -4.91
C GLU A 79 -4.93 -21.06 -5.30
N LEU A 80 -3.64 -20.76 -5.25
CA LEU A 80 -2.55 -21.69 -5.52
C LEU A 80 -1.64 -21.72 -4.30
N GLY A 81 -1.36 -22.92 -3.79
CA GLY A 81 -0.23 -23.12 -2.89
C GLY A 81 1.06 -22.92 -3.68
N VAL A 82 1.98 -22.12 -3.14
CA VAL A 82 3.23 -21.76 -3.83
C VAL A 82 4.44 -21.83 -2.91
N LYS A 83 4.36 -22.58 -1.81
CA LYS A 83 5.49 -22.81 -0.92
C LYS A 83 6.70 -23.28 -1.72
N GLU A 84 7.85 -22.64 -1.47
CA GLU A 84 9.13 -22.93 -2.13
C GLU A 84 9.10 -22.79 -3.68
N SER A 85 8.11 -22.07 -4.23
CA SER A 85 8.05 -21.80 -5.67
C SER A 85 9.04 -20.71 -6.07
N GLY A 86 9.74 -20.94 -7.17
CA GLY A 86 10.63 -19.93 -7.76
C GLY A 86 9.87 -18.81 -8.49
N PRO A 87 10.54 -17.68 -8.77
CA PRO A 87 9.96 -16.49 -9.41
C PRO A 87 9.27 -16.77 -10.75
N GLU A 88 9.89 -17.57 -11.62
CA GLU A 88 9.37 -17.89 -12.96
C GLU A 88 8.03 -18.62 -12.92
N LEU A 89 7.84 -19.51 -11.94
CA LEU A 89 6.58 -20.23 -11.78
C LEU A 89 5.46 -19.29 -11.37
N LEU A 90 5.72 -18.37 -10.43
CA LEU A 90 4.75 -17.38 -9.98
C LEU A 90 4.33 -16.45 -11.11
N ARG A 91 5.32 -15.93 -11.86
CA ARG A 91 5.10 -15.07 -13.02
C ARG A 91 4.25 -15.79 -14.08
N SER A 92 4.62 -17.03 -14.41
CA SER A 92 3.88 -17.86 -15.37
C SER A 92 2.43 -18.11 -14.93
N ALA A 93 2.21 -18.41 -13.64
CA ALA A 93 0.88 -18.62 -13.08
C ALA A 93 0.01 -17.36 -13.22
N VAL A 94 0.51 -16.19 -12.79
CA VAL A 94 -0.22 -14.92 -12.90
C VAL A 94 -0.49 -14.55 -14.36
N SER A 95 0.51 -14.67 -15.24
CA SER A 95 0.39 -14.37 -16.67
C SER A 95 -0.64 -15.25 -17.38
N THR A 96 -0.74 -16.52 -16.99
CA THR A 96 -1.71 -17.49 -17.55
C THR A 96 -3.12 -17.26 -17.04
N LEU A 97 -3.27 -16.94 -15.75
CA LEU A 97 -4.57 -16.91 -15.09
C LEU A 97 -5.22 -15.52 -15.10
N ARG A 98 -4.46 -14.45 -15.33
CA ARG A 98 -5.01 -13.09 -15.42
C ARG A 98 -6.10 -12.98 -16.49
N LEU A 99 -7.00 -12.02 -16.31
CA LEU A 99 -7.91 -11.62 -17.37
C LEU A 99 -7.12 -10.93 -18.49
N ALA A 100 -7.39 -11.32 -19.73
CA ALA A 100 -6.79 -10.67 -20.90
C ALA A 100 -7.15 -9.18 -20.91
N ASP A 101 -6.15 -8.34 -21.22
CA ASP A 101 -6.26 -6.87 -21.32
C ASP A 101 -6.67 -6.13 -20.03
N ALA A 102 -6.83 -6.83 -18.91
CA ALA A 102 -7.10 -6.24 -17.60
C ALA A 102 -5.80 -5.82 -16.90
N PRO A 103 -5.78 -4.67 -16.20
CA PRO A 103 -4.65 -4.30 -15.35
C PRO A 103 -4.45 -5.35 -14.25
N VAL A 104 -3.18 -5.66 -13.96
CA VAL A 104 -2.79 -6.53 -12.85
C VAL A 104 -2.41 -5.66 -11.66
N VAL A 105 -3.16 -5.79 -10.57
CA VAL A 105 -2.84 -5.20 -9.28
C VAL A 105 -2.17 -6.28 -8.44
N LEU A 106 -0.93 -6.04 -8.03
CA LEU A 106 -0.20 -6.93 -7.13
C LEU A 106 -0.38 -6.43 -5.68
N LEU A 107 -1.10 -7.20 -4.87
CA LEU A 107 -1.14 -7.03 -3.43
C LEU A 107 -0.06 -7.92 -2.79
N TRP A 108 1.06 -7.32 -2.44
CA TRP A 108 2.17 -8.01 -1.77
C TRP A 108 2.02 -7.86 -0.25
N ILE A 109 1.84 -8.96 0.48
CA ILE A 109 1.74 -8.98 1.95
C ILE A 109 2.81 -9.93 2.51
N ALA A 110 4.06 -9.58 2.25
CA ALA A 110 5.24 -10.29 2.73
C ALA A 110 6.41 -9.30 2.87
N ARG A 111 7.48 -9.71 3.55
CA ARG A 111 8.73 -8.93 3.58
C ARG A 111 9.43 -8.97 2.22
N GLY A 112 10.50 -8.19 2.07
CA GLY A 112 11.43 -8.37 0.96
C GLY A 112 11.05 -7.58 -0.29
N ILE A 113 10.30 -6.49 -0.14
CA ILE A 113 10.15 -5.54 -1.25
C ILE A 113 11.55 -5.07 -1.69
N GLY A 114 11.85 -5.27 -2.97
CA GLY A 114 13.13 -4.90 -3.58
C GLY A 114 14.29 -5.87 -3.34
N SER A 115 14.13 -6.93 -2.53
CA SER A 115 15.16 -7.96 -2.32
C SER A 115 14.70 -9.37 -2.67
N ASP A 116 13.38 -9.62 -2.67
CA ASP A 116 12.80 -10.91 -3.04
C ASP A 116 12.65 -11.04 -4.55
N GLU A 117 13.25 -12.07 -5.13
CA GLU A 117 13.16 -12.37 -6.57
C GLU A 117 11.71 -12.65 -7.00
N ARG A 118 10.89 -13.22 -6.11
CA ARG A 118 9.45 -13.47 -6.38
C ARG A 118 8.68 -12.17 -6.49
N PHE A 119 8.97 -11.20 -5.63
CA PHE A 119 8.40 -9.86 -5.75
C PHE A 119 8.82 -9.21 -7.06
N ALA A 120 10.10 -9.25 -7.40
CA ALA A 120 10.61 -8.69 -8.64
C ALA A 120 9.90 -9.28 -9.88
N ALA A 121 9.77 -10.61 -9.94
CA ALA A 121 9.12 -11.30 -11.06
C ALA A 121 7.62 -10.99 -11.17
N LEU A 122 6.90 -10.88 -10.05
CA LEU A 122 5.48 -10.50 -10.04
C LEU A 122 5.26 -9.02 -10.38
N CYS A 123 6.22 -8.16 -10.06
CA CYS A 123 6.13 -6.73 -10.37
C CYS A 123 6.22 -6.42 -11.87
N GLU A 124 6.89 -7.26 -12.66
CA GLU A 124 7.05 -7.02 -14.11
C GLU A 124 5.72 -6.92 -14.86
N ASP A 125 4.74 -7.73 -14.45
CA ASP A 125 3.42 -7.78 -15.10
C ASP A 125 2.40 -6.88 -14.37
N ALA A 126 2.76 -6.25 -13.25
CA ALA A 126 1.87 -5.45 -12.41
C ALA A 126 1.82 -3.99 -12.87
N SER A 127 0.61 -3.47 -13.08
CA SER A 127 0.38 -2.04 -13.33
C SER A 127 0.34 -1.22 -12.05
N THR A 128 0.06 -1.86 -10.92
CA THR A 128 -0.01 -1.23 -9.60
C THR A 128 0.42 -2.21 -8.53
N ILE A 129 1.26 -1.74 -7.62
CA ILE A 129 1.67 -2.49 -6.43
C ILE A 129 0.95 -1.90 -5.24
N VAL A 130 0.25 -2.75 -4.52
CA VAL A 130 -0.34 -2.45 -3.22
C VAL A 130 0.41 -3.23 -2.17
N TYR A 131 0.89 -2.53 -1.15
CA TYR A 131 1.54 -3.10 0.01
C TYR A 131 0.67 -2.94 1.25
N ASN A 132 0.98 -3.71 2.29
CA ASN A 132 0.36 -3.52 3.59
C ASN A 132 1.39 -3.69 4.71
N SER A 133 2.18 -2.64 4.93
CA SER A 133 3.24 -2.67 5.95
C SER A 133 2.69 -2.89 7.36
N SER A 134 1.47 -2.41 7.65
CA SER A 134 0.84 -2.53 8.97
C SER A 134 0.52 -3.97 9.41
N LEU A 135 0.47 -4.93 8.47
CA LEU A 135 0.26 -6.35 8.78
C LEU A 135 1.56 -7.10 9.06
N LEU A 136 2.71 -6.52 8.73
CA LEU A 136 4.01 -7.14 8.92
C LEU A 136 4.52 -6.74 10.30
N ASP A 137 4.56 -7.69 11.23
CA ASP A 137 5.04 -7.49 12.60
C ASP A 137 6.57 -7.34 12.65
N THR A 138 7.06 -6.24 12.06
CA THR A 138 8.49 -5.95 11.80
C THR A 138 8.88 -4.54 12.23
N GLY A 139 8.02 -3.88 13.02
CA GLY A 139 8.15 -2.46 13.36
C GLY A 139 8.19 -1.58 12.12
N HIS A 140 9.26 -0.80 11.94
CA HIS A 140 9.45 0.11 10.82
C HIS A 140 10.24 -0.49 9.65
N GLU A 141 10.74 -1.73 9.76
CA GLU A 141 11.61 -2.31 8.73
C GLU A 141 10.90 -2.47 7.38
N ALA A 142 9.68 -3.03 7.38
CA ALA A 142 8.88 -3.17 6.17
C ALA A 142 8.57 -1.83 5.49
N LEU A 143 8.35 -0.77 6.28
CA LEU A 143 8.15 0.58 5.75
C LEU A 143 9.45 1.12 5.14
N ARG A 144 10.60 0.90 5.77
CA ARG A 144 11.91 1.30 5.23
C ARG A 144 12.19 0.60 3.89
N GLU A 145 11.98 -0.71 3.81
CA GLU A 145 12.11 -1.49 2.57
C GLU A 145 11.24 -0.88 1.45
N LEU A 146 9.98 -0.55 1.76
CA LEU A 146 9.06 0.09 0.82
C LEU A 146 9.55 1.47 0.36
N VAL A 147 9.98 2.33 1.29
CA VAL A 147 10.45 3.70 0.99
C VAL A 147 11.71 3.65 0.11
N ASP A 148 12.67 2.79 0.44
CA ASP A 148 13.89 2.61 -0.35
C ASP A 148 13.58 2.13 -1.76
N TYR A 149 12.61 1.22 -1.90
CA TYR A 149 12.16 0.74 -3.20
C TYR A 149 11.44 1.83 -4.00
N ALA A 150 10.49 2.54 -3.38
CA ALA A 150 9.77 3.64 -4.04
C ALA A 150 10.73 4.75 -4.52
N ALA A 151 11.77 5.07 -3.73
CA ALA A 151 12.79 6.05 -4.12
C ALA A 151 13.59 5.63 -5.37
N LYS A 152 13.83 4.32 -5.55
CA LYS A 152 14.52 3.78 -6.73
C LYS A 152 13.58 3.63 -7.94
N HIS A 153 12.27 3.60 -7.73
CA HIS A 153 11.25 3.36 -8.74
C HIS A 153 10.17 4.46 -8.76
N PRO A 154 10.51 5.74 -9.02
CA PRO A 154 9.60 6.87 -8.85
C PRO A 154 8.41 6.89 -9.82
N THR A 155 8.46 6.12 -10.92
CA THR A 155 7.39 6.02 -11.92
C THR A 155 6.43 4.86 -11.65
N LEU A 156 6.74 3.99 -10.68
CA LEU A 156 5.95 2.82 -10.36
C LEU A 156 4.75 3.22 -9.52
N ALA A 157 3.54 2.81 -9.93
CA ALA A 157 2.35 3.03 -9.14
C ALA A 157 2.39 2.13 -7.90
N LEU A 158 2.73 2.71 -6.76
CA LEU A 158 2.93 2.01 -5.49
C LEU A 158 2.12 2.68 -4.40
N ALA A 159 1.33 1.90 -3.68
CA ALA A 159 0.51 2.35 -2.55
C ALA A 159 0.70 1.43 -1.35
N ASP A 160 0.60 2.01 -0.15
CA ASP A 160 0.55 1.23 1.10
C ASP A 160 -0.80 1.46 1.78
N ILE A 161 -1.51 0.36 2.09
CA ILE A 161 -2.79 0.41 2.79
C ILE A 161 -2.63 1.09 4.17
N ALA A 162 -1.46 0.95 4.82
CA ALA A 162 -1.18 1.64 6.09
C ALA A 162 -1.30 3.16 5.95
N TYR A 163 -0.80 3.75 4.86
CA TYR A 163 -0.94 5.18 4.58
C TYR A 163 -2.38 5.55 4.22
N LEU A 164 -3.03 4.76 3.35
CA LEU A 164 -4.39 5.04 2.88
C LEU A 164 -5.41 5.08 4.03
N ARG A 165 -5.21 4.27 5.08
CA ARG A 165 -6.07 4.27 6.27
C ARG A 165 -6.00 5.54 7.12
N LEU A 166 -4.98 6.38 6.90
CA LEU A 166 -4.81 7.62 7.66
C LEU A 166 -5.73 8.75 7.21
N GLY A 167 -6.39 8.64 6.05
CA GLY A 167 -7.24 9.70 5.49
C GLY A 167 -8.16 10.37 6.51
N PRO A 168 -8.99 9.62 7.26
CA PRO A 168 -9.86 10.20 8.29
C PRO A 168 -9.11 10.92 9.41
N TRP A 169 -7.91 10.46 9.78
CA TRP A 169 -7.10 11.12 10.82
C TRP A 169 -6.42 12.38 10.31
N GLN A 170 -5.90 12.34 9.08
CA GLN A 170 -5.32 13.52 8.42
C GLN A 170 -6.39 14.62 8.27
N GLU A 171 -7.62 14.24 7.91
CA GLU A 171 -8.75 15.15 7.81
C GLU A 171 -9.14 15.75 9.17
N CYS A 172 -9.22 14.94 10.23
CA CYS A 172 -9.47 15.44 11.58
C CYS A 172 -8.41 16.45 12.03
N VAL A 173 -7.13 16.15 11.82
CA VAL A 173 -6.03 17.07 12.17
C VAL A 173 -6.10 18.35 11.34
N ALA A 174 -6.31 18.24 10.02
CA ALA A 174 -6.42 19.41 9.14
C ALA A 174 -7.61 20.30 9.55
N THR A 175 -8.76 19.70 9.84
CA THR A 175 -9.98 20.42 10.26
C THR A 175 -9.78 21.13 11.61
N PHE A 176 -9.06 20.48 12.55
CA PHE A 176 -8.79 21.08 13.85
C PHE A 176 -7.98 22.38 13.76
N PHE A 177 -7.03 22.45 12.83
CA PHE A 177 -6.18 23.61 12.62
C PHE A 177 -6.64 24.52 11.47
N ASP A 178 -7.91 24.42 11.06
CA ASP A 178 -8.45 25.32 10.03
C ASP A 178 -8.71 26.74 10.60
N GLY A 179 -8.71 27.75 9.72
CA GLY A 179 -8.96 29.13 10.08
C GLY A 179 -7.89 29.76 11.01
N SER A 180 -8.32 30.35 12.13
CA SER A 180 -7.42 31.09 13.02
C SER A 180 -6.40 30.21 13.75
N ALA A 181 -6.70 28.93 13.94
CA ALA A 181 -5.82 27.97 14.61
C ALA A 181 -4.60 27.58 13.75
N ALA A 182 -4.62 27.85 12.43
CA ALA A 182 -3.52 27.50 11.54
C ALA A 182 -2.17 28.13 11.94
N ALA A 183 -2.20 29.29 12.60
CA ALA A 183 -0.98 29.94 13.09
C ALA A 183 -0.28 29.12 14.19
N GLU A 184 -1.05 28.40 15.03
CA GLU A 184 -0.55 27.63 16.17
C GLU A 184 0.25 26.40 15.74
N LEU A 185 0.03 25.89 14.52
CA LEU A 185 0.83 24.80 13.93
C LEU A 185 2.33 25.12 13.90
N ARG A 186 2.69 26.40 13.78
CA ARG A 186 4.10 26.85 13.75
C ARG A 186 4.75 26.87 15.12
N ASP A 187 3.96 26.74 16.18
CA ASP A 187 4.44 26.79 17.55
C ASP A 187 4.48 25.40 18.21
N LEU A 188 4.08 24.35 17.48
CA LEU A 188 4.17 22.96 17.91
C LEU A 188 5.57 22.64 18.46
N GLN A 189 5.60 21.94 19.59
CA GLN A 189 6.83 21.54 20.28
C GLN A 189 6.97 20.03 20.38
N ARG A 190 5.84 19.31 20.39
CA ARG A 190 5.78 17.87 20.58
C ARG A 190 4.60 17.27 19.84
N VAL A 191 4.78 16.10 19.26
CA VAL A 191 3.70 15.28 18.67
C VAL A 191 3.72 13.89 19.31
N GLU A 192 2.59 13.46 19.87
CA GLU A 192 2.44 12.12 20.43
C GLU A 192 1.45 11.34 19.58
N ILE A 193 1.85 10.16 19.10
CA ILE A 193 1.04 9.32 18.22
C ILE A 193 0.84 7.97 18.88
N ALA A 194 -0.39 7.69 19.31
CA ALA A 194 -0.81 6.36 19.70
C ALA A 194 -1.31 5.59 18.46
N CYS A 195 -0.72 4.43 18.18
CA CYS A 195 -1.01 3.66 16.97
C CYS A 195 -1.06 2.15 17.22
N GLY A 196 -1.88 1.47 16.40
CA GLY A 196 -1.89 0.02 16.33
C GLY A 196 -0.70 -0.55 15.56
N SER A 197 -0.06 0.23 14.68
CA SER A 197 1.13 -0.18 13.92
C SER A 197 2.15 0.95 13.74
N ASP A 198 3.45 0.63 13.83
CA ASP A 198 4.53 1.61 13.63
C ASP A 198 4.46 2.29 12.25
N PRO A 199 4.20 1.58 11.13
CA PRO A 199 4.10 2.22 9.84
C PRO A 199 3.04 3.31 9.78
N GLU A 200 1.85 3.10 10.37
CA GLU A 200 0.79 4.10 10.44
C GLU A 200 1.25 5.36 11.19
N ALA A 201 1.97 5.22 12.31
CA ALA A 201 2.49 6.36 13.04
C ALA A 201 3.58 7.12 12.27
N PHE A 202 4.52 6.41 11.65
CA PHE A 202 5.55 7.04 10.84
C PHE A 202 4.97 7.74 9.61
N TYR A 203 3.94 7.17 8.98
CA TYR A 203 3.22 7.83 7.90
C TYR A 203 2.49 9.10 8.35
N MET A 204 1.86 9.08 9.53
CA MET A 204 1.23 10.28 10.09
C MET A 204 2.25 11.37 10.39
N LEU A 205 3.37 11.01 11.02
CA LEU A 205 4.47 11.93 11.30
C LEU A 205 5.09 12.48 10.00
N GLY A 206 5.30 11.62 9.00
CA GLY A 206 5.82 12.01 7.68
C GLY A 206 4.87 12.94 6.93
N TRP A 207 3.55 12.73 7.04
CA TRP A 207 2.54 13.63 6.48
C TRP A 207 2.59 15.01 7.16
N LEU A 208 2.61 15.07 8.50
CA LEU A 208 2.77 16.32 9.24
C LEU A 208 4.05 17.05 8.82
N ALA A 209 5.17 16.33 8.80
CA ALA A 209 6.46 16.86 8.39
C ALA A 209 6.43 17.41 6.96
N SER A 210 5.77 16.71 6.02
CA SER A 210 5.59 17.18 4.65
C SER A 210 4.77 18.47 4.57
N ARG A 211 3.70 18.62 5.36
CA ARG A 211 2.84 19.81 5.35
C ARG A 211 3.49 21.01 6.05
N LEU A 212 4.27 20.76 7.11
CA LEU A 212 4.86 21.80 7.97
C LEU A 212 6.35 22.06 7.68
N GLN A 213 6.90 21.41 6.65
CA GLN A 213 8.30 21.51 6.23
C GLN A 213 9.27 21.14 7.35
N TRP A 214 8.98 20.07 8.07
CA TRP A 214 9.88 19.53 9.08
C TRP A 214 10.90 18.58 8.46
N THR A 215 12.11 18.57 9.01
CA THR A 215 13.18 17.64 8.62
C THR A 215 13.61 16.79 9.80
N PRO A 216 13.93 15.49 9.60
CA PRO A 216 14.45 14.64 10.68
C PRO A 216 15.74 15.18 11.29
N SER A 217 15.87 15.14 12.62
CA SER A 217 17.11 15.51 13.33
C SER A 217 17.67 14.43 14.24
N SER A 218 16.81 13.59 14.83
CA SER A 218 17.20 12.45 15.68
C SER A 218 16.13 11.34 15.59
N ALA A 219 16.29 10.28 16.38
CA ALA A 219 15.34 9.17 16.44
C ALA A 219 13.96 9.57 17.01
N ASP A 220 13.88 10.69 17.73
CA ASP A 220 12.73 11.16 18.51
C ASP A 220 12.45 12.66 18.31
N ALA A 221 13.11 13.31 17.34
CA ALA A 221 12.90 14.72 17.05
C ALA A 221 13.06 15.08 15.58
N MET A 222 12.31 16.10 15.21
CA MET A 222 12.35 16.81 13.94
C MET A 222 12.80 18.26 14.18
N VAL A 223 13.14 18.96 13.10
CA VAL A 223 13.40 20.40 13.09
C VAL A 223 12.39 21.07 12.17
N ASP A 224 11.73 22.12 12.65
CA ASP A 224 10.77 22.88 11.86
C ASP A 224 11.45 23.83 10.84
N ALA A 225 10.64 24.51 10.02
CA ALA A 225 11.12 25.46 9.02
C ALA A 225 11.89 26.67 9.61
N ARG A 226 11.83 26.89 10.93
CA ARG A 226 12.51 27.98 11.66
C ARG A 226 13.75 27.49 12.43
N GLY A 227 14.09 26.21 12.33
CA GLY A 227 15.22 25.63 13.06
C GLY A 227 14.91 25.21 14.49
N LYS A 228 13.64 25.24 14.91
CA LYS A 228 13.22 24.82 16.26
C LYS A 228 12.99 23.31 16.29
N THR A 229 13.43 22.68 17.37
CA THR A 229 13.19 21.25 17.61
C THR A 229 11.70 20.99 17.90
N VAL A 230 11.16 19.97 17.23
CA VAL A 230 9.84 19.39 17.48
C VAL A 230 10.06 17.94 17.90
N GLY A 231 9.83 17.64 19.18
CA GLY A 231 9.92 16.26 19.67
C GLY A 231 8.75 15.42 19.16
N PHE A 232 8.93 14.10 19.09
CA PHE A 232 7.80 13.21 18.88
C PHE A 232 7.95 11.93 19.70
N GLU A 233 6.80 11.32 19.99
CA GLU A 233 6.73 10.03 20.65
C GLU A 233 5.72 9.15 19.92
N ILE A 234 6.12 7.92 19.60
CA ILE A 234 5.23 6.90 19.04
C ILE A 234 4.97 5.87 20.13
N ARG A 235 3.70 5.66 20.44
CA ARG A 235 3.26 4.67 21.42
C ARG A 235 2.42 3.60 20.71
N ARG A 236 2.82 2.34 20.89
CA ARG A 236 1.97 1.20 20.53
C ARG A 236 0.82 1.10 21.52
N ASP A 237 -0.38 1.34 21.01
CA ASP A 237 -1.62 1.21 21.78
C ASP A 237 -2.67 0.51 20.91
N GLY A 238 -3.12 -0.66 21.36
CA GLY A 238 -4.03 -1.52 20.61
C GLY A 238 -3.37 -2.30 19.46
N GLU A 239 -4.24 -2.98 18.71
CA GLU A 239 -3.87 -3.81 17.57
C GLU A 239 -3.84 -3.00 16.26
N PRO A 240 -3.03 -3.39 15.26
CA PRO A 240 -3.07 -2.80 13.92
C PRO A 240 -4.49 -2.73 13.41
N ARG A 241 -4.87 -1.58 12.82
CA ARG A 241 -6.23 -1.43 12.31
C ARG A 241 -6.44 -2.45 11.21
N ARG A 242 -7.30 -3.41 11.52
CA ARG A 242 -7.68 -4.46 10.59
C ARG A 242 -8.62 -3.84 9.57
#